data_AF-A0A5P1R5V0-F1
#
_entry.id   AF-A0A5P1R5V0-F1
#
_cell.length_a   1.000
_cell.length_b   1.000
_cell.length_c   1.000
_cell.angle_alpha   90.00
_cell.angle_beta   90.00
_cell.angle_gamma   90.00
#
_symmetry.space_group_name_H-M   'P 1'
#
loop_
_entity.id
_entity.type
_entity.pdbx_description
1 polymer ?
#
loop_
_entity_poly.entity_id
_entity_poly.type
_entity_poly.pdbx_seq_one_letter_code
_entity_poly.pdbx_strand_id
1 'polypeptide(L)'
;AGSLGATINLIRKKPTHEFKGHVELGAGSWDNYRSELDVSGPLTESGNVRGRAVAAYQDKHSFMDHYERKTSVYYGILEFDLNPDTMLTVGADYQDNDPKGSGWSGSFPL
;
A
#
# COMPACT_ATOMS: atom_id res chain seq x y z
N ALA A 1 14.77 13.70 -18.47
CA ALA A 1 15.70 12.63 -18.92
C ALA A 1 15.97 11.72 -17.73
N GLY A 2 15.98 10.39 -17.92
CA GLY A 2 16.23 9.42 -16.85
C GLY A 2 17.72 9.32 -16.47
N SER A 3 18.02 8.73 -15.31
CA SER A 3 19.39 8.41 -14.92
C SER A 3 20.00 7.34 -15.83
N LEU A 4 21.30 7.43 -16.12
CA LEU A 4 22.04 6.39 -16.82
C LEU A 4 22.19 5.17 -15.90
N GLY A 5 21.78 3.98 -16.35
CA GLY A 5 21.81 2.74 -15.57
C GLY A 5 20.61 1.84 -15.83
N ALA A 6 19.68 1.78 -14.87
CA ALA A 6 18.48 0.95 -14.93
C ALA A 6 17.23 1.73 -14.50
N THR A 7 16.05 1.18 -14.77
CA THR A 7 14.76 1.71 -14.31
C THR A 7 14.06 0.67 -13.44
N ILE A 8 13.47 1.10 -12.33
CA ILE A 8 12.59 0.27 -11.49
C ILE A 8 11.15 0.66 -11.81
N ASN A 9 10.32 -0.32 -12.17
CA ASN A 9 8.91 -0.11 -12.47
C ASN A 9 8.03 -0.90 -11.49
N LEU A 10 7.16 -0.19 -10.77
CA LEU A 10 6.20 -0.78 -9.85
C LEU A 10 4.81 -0.76 -10.48
N ILE A 11 4.19 -1.93 -10.59
CA ILE A 11 2.84 -2.08 -11.15
C ILE A 11 1.82 -2.23 -10.04
N ARG A 12 0.79 -1.38 -10.05
CA ARG A 12 -0.29 -1.40 -9.06
C ARG A 12 -1.19 -2.62 -9.25
N LYS A 13 -1.71 -3.13 -8.13
CA LYS A 13 -2.74 -4.16 -8.05
C LYS A 13 -4.01 -3.68 -8.78
N LYS A 14 -4.68 -4.54 -9.56
CA LYS A 14 -5.92 -4.20 -10.30
C LYS A 14 -7.17 -4.86 -9.71
N PRO A 15 -8.39 -4.31 -9.94
CA PRO A 15 -9.66 -4.97 -9.64
C PRO A 15 -9.84 -6.32 -10.33
N THR A 16 -10.84 -7.08 -9.87
CA THR A 16 -11.21 -8.39 -10.41
C THR A 16 -12.69 -8.47 -10.72
N HIS A 17 -13.06 -9.33 -11.68
CA HIS A 17 -14.46 -9.63 -12.00
C HIS A 17 -15.13 -10.53 -10.95
N GLU A 18 -14.34 -11.35 -10.27
CA GLU A 18 -14.79 -12.16 -9.13
C GLU A 18 -14.44 -11.46 -7.84
N PHE A 19 -15.31 -11.61 -6.83
CA PHE A 19 -15.01 -11.15 -5.48
C PHE A 19 -13.90 -12.01 -4.87
N LYS A 20 -12.84 -11.35 -4.37
CA LYS A 20 -11.78 -11.98 -3.59
C LYS A 20 -11.22 -10.99 -2.58
N GLY A 21 -10.69 -11.51 -1.50
CA GLY A 21 -9.94 -10.73 -0.54
C GLY A 21 -9.21 -11.60 0.46
N HIS A 22 -8.27 -10.98 1.17
CA HIS A 22 -7.54 -11.63 2.24
C HIS A 22 -7.21 -10.62 3.34
N VAL A 23 -6.95 -11.18 4.53
CA VAL A 23 -6.36 -10.46 5.66
C VAL A 23 -5.06 -11.15 6.01
N GLU A 24 -4.01 -10.38 6.22
CA GLU A 24 -2.70 -10.87 6.64
C GLU A 24 -2.32 -10.22 7.98
N LEU A 25 -1.83 -11.04 8.91
CA LEU A 25 -1.31 -10.59 10.20
C LEU A 25 0.08 -11.18 10.39
N GLY A 26 1.03 -10.36 10.84
CA GLY A 26 2.41 -10.76 11.08
C GLY A 26 2.94 -10.17 12.37
N ALA A 27 3.72 -10.98 13.10
CA ALA A 27 4.50 -10.57 14.26
C ALA A 27 5.92 -11.11 14.11
N GLY A 28 6.93 -10.32 14.47
CA GLY A 28 8.34 -10.69 14.32
C GLY A 28 9.25 -10.00 15.33
N SER A 29 10.55 -10.23 15.18
CA SER A 29 11.59 -9.66 16.04
C SER A 29 11.51 -8.14 16.16
N TRP A 30 11.91 -7.62 17.33
CA TRP A 30 11.88 -6.19 17.68
C TRP A 30 10.47 -5.60 17.54
N ASP A 31 9.51 -6.25 18.20
CA ASP A 31 8.12 -5.76 18.32
C ASP A 31 7.53 -5.31 16.96
N ASN A 32 7.80 -6.09 15.91
CA ASN A 32 7.40 -5.77 14.55
C ASN A 32 6.05 -6.42 14.25
N TYR A 33 5.00 -5.60 14.21
CA TYR A 33 3.63 -6.00 13.95
C TYR A 33 3.15 -5.42 12.62
N ARG A 34 2.54 -6.27 11.79
CA ARG A 34 1.98 -5.87 10.49
C ARG A 34 0.59 -6.45 10.31
N SER A 35 -0.30 -5.62 9.75
CA SER A 35 -1.61 -6.05 9.27
C SER A 35 -1.82 -5.55 7.84
N GLU A 36 -2.45 -6.38 7.00
CA GLU A 36 -2.88 -6.03 5.65
C GLU A 36 -4.32 -6.51 5.42
N LEU A 37 -5.11 -5.69 4.75
CA LEU A 37 -6.41 -6.02 4.20
C LEU A 37 -6.39 -5.70 2.69
N ASP A 38 -6.81 -6.65 1.87
CA ASP A 38 -6.95 -6.49 0.42
C ASP A 38 -8.31 -7.06 -0.01
N VAL A 39 -9.12 -6.25 -0.68
CA VAL A 39 -10.44 -6.65 -1.20
C VAL A 39 -10.61 -6.15 -2.62
N SER A 40 -11.14 -7.01 -3.48
CA SER A 40 -11.29 -6.76 -4.91
C SER A 40 -12.54 -7.45 -5.45
N GLY A 41 -13.25 -6.82 -6.37
CA GLY A 41 -14.43 -7.42 -6.99
C GLY A 41 -15.33 -6.46 -7.76
N PRO A 42 -16.46 -6.96 -8.28
CA PRO A 42 -17.49 -6.15 -8.89
C PRO A 42 -18.27 -5.37 -7.82
N LEU A 43 -18.64 -4.13 -8.14
CA LEU A 43 -19.42 -3.24 -7.27
C LEU A 43 -20.88 -3.08 -7.73
N THR A 44 -21.24 -3.70 -8.85
CA THR A 44 -22.58 -3.72 -9.47
C THR A 44 -22.91 -5.13 -9.95
N GLU A 45 -24.18 -5.50 -9.99
CA GLU A 45 -24.63 -6.84 -10.45
C GLU A 45 -24.16 -7.19 -11.87
N SER A 46 -24.15 -6.20 -12.77
CA SER A 46 -23.65 -6.32 -14.14
C SER A 46 -22.12 -6.42 -14.27
N GLY A 47 -21.37 -6.14 -13.19
CA GLY A 47 -19.90 -6.15 -13.21
C GLY A 47 -19.21 -5.05 -14.01
N ASN A 48 -19.96 -4.06 -14.55
CA ASN A 48 -19.42 -2.94 -15.31
C ASN A 48 -18.75 -1.85 -14.45
N VAL A 49 -18.92 -1.92 -13.12
CA VAL A 49 -18.12 -1.16 -12.16
C VAL A 49 -17.39 -2.14 -11.26
N ARG A 50 -16.07 -2.01 -11.18
CA ARG A 50 -15.17 -2.89 -10.41
C ARG A 50 -14.29 -2.06 -9.50
N GLY A 51 -13.92 -2.60 -8.35
CA GLY A 51 -13.09 -1.90 -7.39
C GLY A 51 -12.05 -2.80 -6.73
N ARG A 52 -10.99 -2.16 -6.23
CA ARG A 52 -10.04 -2.78 -5.30
C ARG A 52 -9.60 -1.77 -4.25
N ALA A 53 -9.57 -2.21 -3.00
CA ALA A 53 -9.07 -1.44 -1.88
C ALA A 53 -8.04 -2.27 -1.11
N VAL A 54 -6.92 -1.63 -0.76
CA VAL A 54 -5.87 -2.23 0.06
C VAL A 54 -5.52 -1.28 1.19
N ALA A 55 -5.44 -1.79 2.41
CA ALA A 55 -4.96 -1.06 3.58
C ALA A 55 -3.89 -1.89 4.27
N ALA A 56 -2.77 -1.26 4.64
CA ALA A 56 -1.72 -1.91 5.41
C ALA A 56 -1.23 -0.97 6.50
N TYR A 57 -1.05 -1.53 7.69
CA TYR A 57 -0.47 -0.84 8.83
C TYR A 57 0.67 -1.68 9.41
N GLN A 58 1.80 -1.02 9.65
CA GLN A 58 2.95 -1.64 10.27
C GLN A 58 3.50 -0.74 11.37
N ASP A 59 3.71 -1.31 12.55
CA ASP A 59 4.42 -0.69 13.66
C ASP A 59 5.59 -1.61 14.03
N LYS A 60 6.78 -1.04 14.17
CA LYS A 60 7.98 -1.83 14.47
C LYS A 60 9.04 -1.05 15.22
N HIS A 61 9.74 -1.77 16.08
CA HIS A 61 11.04 -1.35 16.57
C HIS A 61 12.15 -1.90 15.67
N SER A 62 13.39 -1.66 16.06
CA SER A 62 14.58 -2.10 15.33
C SER A 62 15.62 -2.69 16.27
N PHE A 63 16.62 -3.34 15.70
CA PHE A 63 17.86 -3.68 16.40
C PHE A 63 18.63 -2.42 16.83
N MET A 64 18.35 -1.28 16.21
CA MET A 64 18.88 0.02 16.61
C MET A 64 18.13 0.53 17.83
N ASP A 65 18.89 0.90 18.85
CA ASP A 65 18.34 1.43 20.10
C ASP A 65 17.52 2.70 19.86
N HIS A 66 16.38 2.82 20.57
CA HIS A 66 15.39 3.90 20.46
C HIS A 66 14.72 4.11 19.09
N TYR A 67 15.00 3.30 18.06
CA TYR A 67 14.37 3.45 16.76
C TYR A 67 13.02 2.73 16.69
N GLU A 68 11.98 3.46 16.31
CA GLU A 68 10.66 2.94 15.97
C GLU A 68 10.18 3.53 14.64
N ARG A 69 9.32 2.82 13.92
CA ARG A 69 8.68 3.37 12.72
C ARG A 69 7.28 2.81 12.53
N LYS A 70 6.34 3.75 12.36
CA LYS A 70 4.98 3.47 11.90
C LYS A 70 4.85 3.77 10.42
N THR A 71 4.25 2.85 9.68
CA THR A 71 3.96 3.02 8.26
C THR A 71 2.49 2.68 8.02
N SER A 72 1.77 3.62 7.40
CA SER A 72 0.37 3.44 7.01
C SER A 72 0.26 3.57 5.50
N VAL A 73 -0.42 2.62 4.85
CA VAL A 73 -0.64 2.61 3.40
C VAL A 73 -2.11 2.38 3.13
N TYR A 74 -2.69 3.21 2.26
CA TYR A 74 -4.04 3.05 1.74
C TYR A 74 -4.01 3.14 0.21
N TYR A 75 -4.78 2.30 -0.44
CA TYR A 75 -4.92 2.28 -1.89
C TYR A 75 -6.37 1.98 -2.26
N GLY A 76 -6.89 2.72 -3.23
CA GLY A 76 -8.21 2.51 -3.80
C GLY A 76 -8.17 2.72 -5.30
N ILE A 77 -8.87 1.86 -6.04
CA ILE A 77 -9.01 1.97 -7.49
C ILE A 77 -10.39 1.49 -7.92
N LEU A 78 -10.95 2.18 -8.91
CA LEU A 78 -12.21 1.86 -9.55
C LEU A 78 -12.02 1.78 -11.06
N GLU A 79 -12.63 0.78 -11.69
CA GLU A 79 -12.74 0.62 -13.13
C GLU A 79 -14.22 0.71 -13.53
N PHE A 80 -14.50 1.50 -14.57
CA PHE A 80 -15.83 1.72 -15.13
C PHE A 80 -15.81 1.37 -16.61
N ASP A 81 -16.60 0.40 -17.01
CA ASP A 81 -16.81 0.06 -18.41
C ASP A 81 -17.85 1.01 -18.99
N LEU A 82 -17.39 2.01 -19.77
CA LEU A 82 -18.26 3.01 -20.41
C LEU A 82 -19.05 2.37 -21.56
N ASN A 83 -18.42 1.41 -22.24
CA ASN A 83 -18.98 0.52 -23.25
C ASN A 83 -18.07 -0.75 -23.33
N PRO A 84 -18.31 -1.72 -24.24
CA PRO A 84 -17.49 -2.94 -24.32
C PRO A 84 -16.01 -2.74 -24.74
N ASP A 85 -15.64 -1.58 -25.27
CA ASP A 85 -14.29 -1.30 -25.83
C ASP A 85 -13.58 -0.10 -25.17
N THR A 86 -14.21 0.53 -24.18
CA THR A 86 -13.74 1.76 -23.52
C THR A 86 -13.95 1.64 -22.02
N MET A 87 -12.83 1.68 -21.28
CA MET A 87 -12.80 1.58 -19.82
C MET A 87 -12.12 2.79 -19.20
N LEU A 88 -12.78 3.42 -18.23
CA LEU A 88 -12.21 4.48 -17.40
C LEU A 88 -11.68 3.90 -16.09
N THR A 89 -10.49 4.32 -15.68
CA THR A 89 -9.88 3.92 -14.40
C THR A 89 -9.54 5.14 -13.58
N VAL A 90 -9.99 5.17 -12.32
CA VAL A 90 -9.64 6.22 -11.35
C VAL A 90 -9.11 5.55 -10.09
N GLY A 91 -8.07 6.12 -9.50
CA GLY A 91 -7.48 5.55 -8.29
C GLY A 91 -6.65 6.56 -7.52
N ALA A 92 -6.46 6.27 -6.24
CA ALA A 92 -5.66 7.05 -5.31
C ALA A 92 -4.88 6.11 -4.39
N ASP A 93 -3.66 6.49 -4.06
CA ASP A 93 -2.86 5.86 -3.02
C ASP A 93 -2.33 6.91 -2.04
N TYR A 94 -2.11 6.46 -0.82
CA TYR A 94 -1.55 7.24 0.27
C TYR A 94 -0.57 6.36 1.04
N GLN A 95 0.61 6.89 1.32
CA GLN A 95 1.58 6.26 2.20
C GLN A 95 2.20 7.30 3.12
N ASP A 96 2.15 7.02 4.42
CA ASP A 96 2.83 7.81 5.44
C ASP A 96 3.88 6.96 6.16
N ASN A 97 5.02 7.58 6.46
CA ASN A 97 6.13 6.94 7.16
C ASN A 97 6.54 7.86 8.32
N ASP A 98 6.24 7.44 9.54
CA ASP A 98 6.48 8.19 10.79
C ASP A 98 7.55 7.46 11.64
N PRO A 99 8.85 7.72 11.40
CA PRO A 99 9.94 7.20 12.22
C PRO A 99 10.22 8.08 13.44
N LYS A 100 10.56 7.46 14.57
CA LYS A 100 11.18 8.14 15.72
C LYS A 100 12.51 7.50 16.09
N GLY A 101 13.35 8.27 16.79
CA GLY A 101 14.72 7.84 17.13
C GLY A 101 15.62 7.62 15.91
N SER A 102 15.29 8.24 14.77
CA SER A 102 16.11 8.19 13.57
C SER A 102 17.42 8.95 13.81
N GLY A 103 18.54 8.24 13.95
CA GLY A 103 19.86 8.82 14.16
C GLY A 103 20.38 9.73 13.03
N TRP A 104 19.59 9.95 11.97
CA TRP A 104 19.94 10.82 10.84
C TRP A 104 19.50 12.29 11.03
N SER A 105 18.76 12.67 12.08
CA SER A 105 18.75 14.08 12.49
C SER A 105 19.93 14.33 13.42
N GLY A 106 21.05 14.78 12.86
CA GLY A 106 22.34 14.97 13.55
C GLY A 106 22.33 16.00 14.70
N SER A 107 21.63 15.74 15.79
CA SER A 107 21.89 16.37 17.09
C SER A 107 22.78 15.45 17.92
N PHE A 108 24.10 15.61 17.72
CA PHE A 108 25.05 15.34 18.77
C PHE A 108 24.91 16.43 19.84
N PRO A 109 24.73 16.12 21.13
CA PRO A 109 24.82 17.14 22.17
C PRO A 109 26.28 17.59 22.32
N LEU A 110 26.53 18.89 22.17
CA LEU A 110 27.71 19.56 22.74
C LEU A 110 27.46 19.83 24.22
#